data_AF-H6BUN0-F1
#
_entry.id   AF-H6BUN0-F1
#
_cell.length_a   1.000
_cell.length_b   1.000
_cell.length_c   1.000
_cell.angle_alpha   90.00
_cell.angle_beta   90.00
_cell.angle_gamma   90.00
#
_symmetry.space_group_name_H-M   'P 1'
#
loop_
_entity.id
_entity.type
_entity.pdbx_description
1 polymer ?
#
loop_
_entity_poly.entity_id
_entity_poly.type
_entity_poly.pdbx_seq_one_letter_code
_entity_poly.pdbx_strand_id
1 'polypeptide(L)'
;MNQQSFYGNSIFGQPAQVYPQARPYSLPFFFRIQDITHRQDPHSLPAGTDAGFYWSPPMKKDQFVRLHSHAWAAWDPHQHTYNPMHVVRPITPEENHRRVSHRTCTMFWAPDRHGYLVVPVNCLEIDLARSEYPWKRLSFGRCSRSANRHIALAGHDMAVYQLHEPGPDHWFEELLPVVCQPPISAPKTCTLAGELNVLVALVAFSANQANEVNAIRHSFRPDPSSTLFCPNRLPKAPKNLIRGMIVDIAFDPHRITQSHLKDWEDGCMGEIFR
;
A
#
# COMPACT_ATOMS: atom_id res chain seq x y z
N MET A 1 16.69 69.01 -16.53
CA MET A 1 16.29 68.81 -15.13
C MET A 1 15.25 67.70 -15.07
N ASN A 2 15.48 66.74 -14.19
CA ASN A 2 14.64 65.62 -13.73
C ASN A 2 14.37 64.41 -14.65
N GLN A 3 15.19 63.39 -14.38
CA GLN A 3 14.88 61.96 -14.48
C GLN A 3 13.65 61.62 -13.63
N GLN A 4 12.81 60.69 -14.10
CA GLN A 4 12.27 59.61 -13.26
C GLN A 4 11.74 58.47 -14.14
N SER A 5 12.49 57.37 -14.10
CA SER A 5 12.04 56.03 -14.45
C SER A 5 11.12 55.49 -13.32
N PHE A 6 10.25 54.52 -13.60
CA PHE A 6 10.14 53.20 -12.92
C PHE A 6 8.81 52.48 -13.25
N TYR A 7 9.00 51.22 -13.68
CA TYR A 7 8.21 50.00 -13.48
C TYR A 7 6.75 49.86 -13.93
N GLY A 8 6.59 48.92 -14.88
CA GLY A 8 5.41 48.09 -14.98
C GLY A 8 5.28 47.14 -13.79
N ASN A 9 4.03 46.86 -13.42
CA ASN A 9 3.66 45.82 -12.48
C ASN A 9 2.49 45.01 -13.08
N SER A 10 2.85 43.91 -13.72
CA SER A 10 1.98 42.75 -13.87
C SER A 10 2.01 41.99 -12.54
N ILE A 11 1.01 42.18 -11.69
CA ILE A 11 0.86 41.43 -10.42
C ILE A 11 -0.56 40.89 -10.34
N PHE A 12 -0.75 39.65 -10.79
CA PHE A 12 -1.72 38.70 -10.22
C PHE A 12 -1.19 37.28 -10.40
N GLY A 13 0.01 37.03 -9.87
CA GLY A 13 0.38 35.69 -9.43
C GLY A 13 -0.24 35.50 -8.06
N GLN A 14 -1.26 34.65 -7.94
CA GLN A 14 -1.73 34.23 -6.62
C GLN A 14 -0.56 33.55 -5.89
N PRO A 15 -0.27 33.93 -4.63
CA PRO A 15 0.77 33.26 -3.87
C PRO A 15 0.35 31.80 -3.64
N ALA A 16 1.25 30.88 -3.97
CA ALA A 16 1.17 29.50 -3.52
C ALA A 16 0.93 29.50 -2.01
N GLN A 17 -0.16 28.90 -1.54
CA GLN A 17 -0.41 28.71 -0.13
C GLN A 17 0.71 27.84 0.44
N VAL A 18 1.68 28.49 1.09
CA VAL A 18 2.67 27.84 1.93
C VAL A 18 1.97 27.53 3.25
N TYR A 19 1.43 26.33 3.37
CA TYR A 19 0.94 25.81 4.65
C TYR A 19 2.13 25.62 5.60
N PRO A 20 2.02 26.03 6.88
CA PRO A 20 3.06 25.74 7.87
C PRO A 20 3.15 24.22 8.07
N GLN A 21 4.31 23.62 7.77
CA GLN A 21 4.58 22.20 8.05
C GLN A 21 4.62 21.98 9.57
N ALA A 22 3.71 21.17 10.10
CA ALA A 22 3.86 20.62 11.46
C ALA A 22 3.26 19.22 11.68
N ARG A 23 2.70 18.55 10.65
CA ARG A 23 2.36 17.11 10.66
C ARG A 23 2.52 16.53 9.25
N PRO A 24 2.97 15.28 9.10
CA PRO A 24 3.01 14.65 7.78
C PRO A 24 1.60 14.48 7.23
N TYR A 25 1.45 14.57 5.92
CA TYR A 25 0.14 14.51 5.26
C TYR A 25 -0.54 13.15 5.41
N SER A 26 -1.87 13.11 5.53
CA SER A 26 -2.66 11.85 5.57
C SER A 26 -4.11 12.05 5.13
N LEU A 27 -4.68 11.04 4.47
CA LEU A 27 -6.08 11.03 4.01
C LEU A 27 -6.86 9.84 4.57
N PRO A 28 -8.10 10.02 5.04
CA PRO A 28 -8.93 8.92 5.48
C PRO A 28 -9.27 7.99 4.31
N PHE A 29 -9.28 6.69 4.52
CA PHE A 29 -9.75 5.74 3.50
C PHE A 29 -10.47 4.57 4.15
N PHE A 30 -11.24 3.85 3.35
CA PHE A 30 -11.87 2.61 3.74
C PHE A 30 -11.09 1.44 3.16
N PHE A 31 -10.99 0.36 3.91
CA PHE A 31 -10.37 -0.87 3.44
C PHE A 31 -11.16 -2.10 3.84
N ARG A 32 -11.00 -3.16 3.06
CA ARG A 32 -11.49 -4.50 3.37
C ARG A 32 -10.43 -5.53 2.99
N ILE A 33 -10.25 -6.52 3.84
CA ILE A 33 -9.33 -7.64 3.62
C ILE A 33 -10.14 -8.92 3.50
N GLN A 34 -9.83 -9.74 2.50
CA GLN A 34 -10.43 -11.05 2.29
C GLN A 34 -9.33 -12.09 2.17
N ASP A 35 -9.26 -13.02 3.12
CA ASP A 35 -8.36 -14.15 3.01
C ASP A 35 -8.82 -15.11 1.92
N ILE A 36 -7.88 -15.52 1.10
CA ILE A 36 -8.11 -16.49 0.05
C ILE A 36 -7.07 -17.59 0.08
N THR A 37 -7.48 -18.75 -0.41
CA THR A 37 -6.57 -19.82 -0.81
C THR A 37 -6.83 -20.18 -2.26
N HIS A 38 -6.01 -21.07 -2.78
CA HIS A 38 -6.25 -21.71 -4.06
C HIS A 38 -6.47 -23.21 -3.85
N ARG A 39 -7.28 -23.81 -4.72
CA ARG A 39 -7.40 -25.27 -4.80
C ARG A 39 -6.09 -25.80 -5.34
N GLN A 40 -5.31 -26.45 -4.47
CA GLN A 40 -4.18 -27.24 -4.90
C GLN A 40 -4.72 -28.55 -5.49
N ASP A 41 -4.55 -28.72 -6.79
CA ASP A 41 -4.63 -30.06 -7.36
C ASP A 41 -3.26 -30.72 -7.11
N PRO A 42 -3.17 -31.75 -6.25
CA PRO A 42 -1.91 -32.40 -5.90
C PRO A 42 -1.23 -33.08 -7.10
N HIS A 43 -1.94 -33.24 -8.23
CA HIS A 43 -1.42 -33.83 -9.46
C HIS A 43 -1.11 -32.80 -10.54
N SER A 44 -1.47 -31.53 -10.34
CA SER A 44 -1.12 -30.44 -11.26
C SER A 44 0.18 -29.80 -10.83
N LEU A 45 1.16 -29.78 -11.75
CA LEU A 45 2.38 -28.99 -11.56
C LEU A 45 2.00 -27.51 -11.40
N PRO A 46 2.64 -26.76 -10.48
CA PRO A 46 2.51 -25.32 -10.44
C PRO A 46 2.79 -24.73 -11.82
N ALA A 47 1.99 -23.76 -12.25
CA ALA A 47 2.19 -23.10 -13.53
C ALA A 47 3.48 -22.25 -13.50
N GLY A 48 4.63 -22.88 -13.77
CA GLY A 48 5.88 -22.18 -14.06
C GLY A 48 5.81 -21.64 -15.48
N THR A 49 5.26 -20.44 -15.66
CA THR A 49 5.05 -19.85 -17.00
C THR A 49 6.22 -19.00 -17.48
N ASP A 50 7.22 -18.74 -16.63
CA ASP A 50 8.42 -18.00 -17.00
C ASP A 50 9.67 -18.62 -16.35
N ALA A 51 10.81 -18.56 -17.04
CA ALA A 51 12.10 -19.13 -16.63
C ALA A 51 12.63 -18.64 -15.26
N GLY A 52 11.91 -17.72 -14.62
CA GLY A 52 12.18 -17.21 -13.28
C GLY A 52 11.17 -17.59 -12.21
N PHE A 53 10.10 -18.37 -12.47
CA PHE A 53 9.01 -18.72 -11.50
C PHE A 53 8.88 -20.23 -11.23
N TYR A 54 9.28 -20.68 -10.03
CA TYR A 54 9.10 -22.08 -9.59
C TYR A 54 7.67 -22.37 -9.14
N TRP A 55 7.02 -21.41 -8.46
CA TRP A 55 5.60 -21.44 -8.15
C TRP A 55 4.95 -20.10 -8.51
N SER A 56 3.72 -20.16 -9.03
CA SER A 56 2.85 -19.00 -9.22
C SER A 56 1.41 -19.37 -8.81
N PRO A 57 0.60 -18.42 -8.32
CA PRO A 57 -0.80 -18.68 -8.04
C PRO A 57 -1.54 -19.01 -9.34
N PRO A 58 -2.71 -19.69 -9.25
CA PRO A 58 -3.47 -20.02 -10.44
C PRO A 58 -3.90 -18.78 -11.23
N MET A 59 -4.23 -18.99 -12.50
CA MET A 59 -4.73 -17.92 -13.37
C MET A 59 -6.26 -17.87 -13.41
N LYS A 60 -6.94 -19.00 -13.19
CA LYS A 60 -8.40 -19.08 -13.32
C LYS A 60 -9.10 -18.75 -12.00
N LYS A 61 -10.16 -17.94 -12.08
CA LYS A 61 -10.89 -17.47 -10.88
C LYS A 61 -11.55 -18.59 -10.06
N ASP A 62 -11.98 -19.66 -10.71
CA ASP A 62 -12.65 -20.82 -10.09
C ASP A 62 -11.70 -21.69 -9.24
N GLN A 63 -10.39 -21.46 -9.36
CA GLN A 63 -9.38 -22.09 -8.53
C GLN A 63 -9.15 -21.34 -7.22
N PHE A 64 -9.67 -20.12 -7.05
CA PHE A 64 -9.58 -19.38 -5.81
C PHE A 64 -10.79 -19.63 -4.92
N VAL A 65 -10.53 -19.75 -3.62
CA VAL A 65 -11.54 -19.99 -2.59
C VAL A 65 -11.38 -18.94 -1.50
N ARG A 66 -12.48 -18.24 -1.18
CA ARG A 66 -12.52 -17.33 -0.05
C ARG A 66 -12.58 -18.11 1.25
N LEU A 67 -11.61 -17.87 2.13
CA LEU A 67 -11.57 -18.46 3.47
C LEU A 67 -12.34 -17.61 4.46
N HIS A 68 -12.07 -16.31 4.45
CA HIS A 68 -12.65 -15.34 5.37
C HIS A 68 -12.76 -13.97 4.69
N SER A 69 -13.63 -13.13 5.22
CA SER A 69 -13.76 -11.74 4.76
C SER A 69 -14.00 -10.87 5.97
N HIS A 70 -13.10 -9.93 6.20
CA HIS A 70 -13.37 -8.88 7.16
C HIS A 70 -14.50 -7.97 6.65
N ALA A 71 -15.22 -7.37 7.59
CA ALA A 71 -16.09 -6.23 7.26
C ALA A 71 -15.23 -5.04 6.84
N TRP A 72 -15.85 -4.09 6.15
CA TRP A 72 -15.18 -2.84 5.83
C TRP A 72 -14.83 -2.05 7.09
N ALA A 73 -13.63 -1.50 7.11
CA ALA A 73 -13.14 -0.63 8.17
C ALA A 73 -12.73 0.73 7.58
N ALA A 74 -12.87 1.79 8.38
CA ALA A 74 -12.28 3.09 8.11
C ALA A 74 -10.94 3.19 8.82
N TRP A 75 -9.92 3.66 8.09
CA TRP A 75 -8.75 4.30 8.67
C TRP A 75 -8.94 5.81 8.56
N ASP A 76 -9.05 6.49 9.69
CA ASP A 76 -9.29 7.93 9.77
C ASP A 76 -8.36 8.60 10.78
N PRO A 77 -7.28 9.26 10.32
CA PRO A 77 -6.28 9.87 11.18
C PRO A 77 -6.77 11.18 11.82
N HIS A 78 -7.88 11.74 11.34
CA HIS A 78 -8.41 13.03 11.76
C HIS A 78 -9.56 12.91 12.76
N GLN A 79 -9.99 11.69 13.06
CA GLN A 79 -11.03 11.49 14.05
C GLN A 79 -10.45 11.74 15.44
N HIS A 80 -10.83 12.88 16.03
CA HIS A 80 -10.42 13.29 17.37
C HIS A 80 -11.08 12.41 18.44
N THR A 81 -10.59 11.19 18.60
CA THR A 81 -10.87 10.39 19.78
C THR A 81 -9.79 10.64 20.83
N TYR A 82 -10.18 10.70 22.10
CA TYR A 82 -9.24 10.80 23.25
C TYR A 82 -8.23 9.64 23.31
N ASN A 83 -8.42 8.59 22.50
CA ASN A 83 -7.49 7.50 22.31
C ASN A 83 -6.89 7.54 20.89
N PRO A 84 -5.57 7.81 20.73
CA PRO A 84 -4.90 7.81 19.42
C PRO A 84 -4.92 6.42 18.74
N MET A 85 -5.19 5.34 19.47
CA MET A 85 -5.28 3.99 18.92
C MET A 85 -6.59 3.73 18.13
N HIS A 86 -7.53 4.68 18.09
CA HIS A 86 -8.85 4.49 17.47
C HIS A 86 -8.91 4.99 16.01
N VAL A 87 -7.77 5.12 15.33
CA VAL A 87 -7.74 5.49 13.90
C VAL A 87 -8.40 4.44 13.00
N VAL A 88 -8.45 3.16 13.43
CA VAL A 88 -9.16 2.09 12.72
C VAL A 88 -10.46 1.70 13.43
N ARG A 89 -11.59 1.85 12.73
CA ARG A 89 -12.93 1.51 13.23
C ARG A 89 -13.82 0.88 12.15
N PRO A 90 -14.94 0.24 12.51
CA PRO A 90 -15.98 -0.09 11.54
C PRO A 90 -16.49 1.16 10.82
N ILE A 91 -16.83 1.03 9.54
CA ILE A 91 -17.51 2.09 8.80
C ILE A 91 -18.97 2.23 9.27
N THR A 92 -19.52 3.45 9.26
CA THR A 92 -20.94 3.65 9.56
C THR A 92 -21.82 3.25 8.38
N PRO A 93 -23.14 3.03 8.58
CA PRO A 93 -24.06 2.75 7.48
C PRO A 93 -24.06 3.84 6.39
N GLU A 94 -23.95 5.10 6.77
CA GLU A 94 -23.95 6.25 5.87
C GLU A 94 -22.65 6.31 5.05
N GLU A 95 -21.51 6.09 5.70
CA GLU A 95 -20.21 5.97 5.01
C GLU A 95 -20.22 4.79 4.04
N ASN A 96 -20.78 3.65 4.44
CA ASN A 96 -20.91 2.48 3.58
C ASN A 96 -21.79 2.76 2.35
N HIS A 97 -22.85 3.55 2.50
CA HIS A 97 -23.72 3.93 1.39
C HIS A 97 -23.04 4.88 0.40
N ARG A 98 -22.23 5.82 0.89
CA ARG A 98 -21.52 6.81 0.05
C ARG A 98 -20.20 6.30 -0.53
N ARG A 99 -19.67 5.18 -0.03
CA ARG A 99 -18.36 4.64 -0.39
C ARG A 99 -18.21 4.45 -1.90
N VAL A 100 -17.12 4.99 -2.45
CA VAL A 100 -16.68 4.77 -3.84
C VAL A 100 -15.41 3.93 -3.85
N SER A 101 -15.40 2.85 -4.63
CA SER A 101 -14.23 1.99 -4.81
C SER A 101 -13.09 2.76 -5.49
N HIS A 102 -11.86 2.57 -5.01
CA HIS A 102 -10.65 3.18 -5.57
C HIS A 102 -9.81 2.16 -6.32
N ARG A 103 -9.31 1.14 -5.59
CA ARG A 103 -8.43 0.10 -6.12
C ARG A 103 -8.59 -1.20 -5.35
N THR A 104 -8.29 -2.30 -6.01
CA THR A 104 -8.23 -3.63 -5.40
C THR A 104 -6.95 -4.32 -5.83
N CYS A 105 -6.35 -5.13 -4.97
CA CYS A 105 -5.35 -6.11 -5.40
C CYS A 105 -5.58 -7.48 -4.77
N THR A 106 -5.14 -8.51 -5.47
CA THR A 106 -4.89 -9.83 -4.89
C THR A 106 -3.39 -9.99 -4.70
N MET A 107 -2.98 -10.49 -3.53
CA MET A 107 -1.58 -10.63 -3.16
C MET A 107 -1.33 -11.97 -2.46
N PHE A 108 -0.23 -12.62 -2.82
CA PHE A 108 0.23 -13.89 -2.23
C PHE A 108 1.63 -13.77 -1.67
N TRP A 109 1.85 -14.34 -0.48
CA TRP A 109 3.18 -14.67 0.00
C TRP A 109 3.65 -15.99 -0.62
N ALA A 110 4.82 -15.95 -1.26
CA ALA A 110 5.49 -17.08 -1.88
C ALA A 110 6.71 -17.51 -1.03
N PRO A 111 6.60 -18.60 -0.26
CA PRO A 111 7.64 -19.00 0.70
C PRO A 111 8.95 -19.43 0.01
N ASP A 112 8.89 -20.01 -1.19
CA ASP A 112 10.04 -20.42 -2.00
C ASP A 112 10.95 -19.25 -2.39
N ARG A 113 10.40 -18.03 -2.45
CA ARG A 113 11.11 -16.81 -2.84
C ARG A 113 11.34 -15.86 -1.69
N HIS A 114 10.74 -16.13 -0.55
CA HIS A 114 10.57 -15.16 0.51
C HIS A 114 10.04 -13.82 -0.04
N GLY A 115 9.03 -13.85 -0.91
CA GLY A 115 8.58 -12.66 -1.64
C GLY A 115 7.08 -12.62 -1.88
N TYR A 116 6.59 -11.47 -2.33
CA TYR A 116 5.19 -11.28 -2.64
C TYR A 116 4.91 -11.28 -4.14
N LEU A 117 3.78 -11.88 -4.51
CA LEU A 117 3.19 -11.81 -5.84
C LEU A 117 1.90 -11.00 -5.76
N VAL A 118 1.72 -10.07 -6.69
CA VAL A 118 0.62 -9.09 -6.70
C VAL A 118 -0.07 -9.13 -8.05
N VAL A 119 -1.36 -8.79 -8.07
CA VAL A 119 -2.14 -8.46 -9.28
C VAL A 119 -3.23 -7.43 -8.89
N PRO A 120 -3.53 -6.39 -9.71
CA PRO A 120 -4.35 -5.24 -9.31
C PRO A 120 -5.83 -5.49 -9.59
N VAL A 121 -6.30 -6.73 -9.35
CA VAL A 121 -7.68 -7.15 -9.52
C VAL A 121 -8.08 -8.14 -8.42
N ASN A 122 -9.38 -8.35 -8.26
CA ASN A 122 -9.93 -9.41 -7.43
C ASN A 122 -9.94 -10.75 -8.20
N CYS A 123 -9.09 -11.70 -7.81
CA CYS A 123 -9.00 -13.01 -8.46
C CYS A 123 -10.19 -13.95 -8.21
N LEU A 124 -11.13 -13.60 -7.31
CA LEU A 124 -12.40 -14.31 -7.20
C LEU A 124 -13.40 -13.88 -8.30
N GLU A 125 -13.17 -12.72 -8.93
CA GLU A 125 -14.09 -12.10 -9.89
C GLU A 125 -13.53 -12.15 -11.32
N ILE A 126 -12.22 -11.93 -11.46
CA ILE A 126 -11.50 -11.84 -12.74
C ILE A 126 -10.67 -13.10 -13.01
N ASP A 127 -10.82 -13.66 -14.21
CA ASP A 127 -9.95 -14.71 -14.73
C ASP A 127 -8.67 -14.09 -15.33
N LEU A 128 -7.53 -14.33 -14.70
CA LEU A 128 -6.26 -13.73 -15.10
C LEU A 128 -5.78 -14.26 -16.45
N ALA A 129 -6.14 -15.49 -16.83
CA ALA A 129 -5.76 -16.08 -18.11
C ALA A 129 -6.37 -15.34 -19.31
N ARG A 130 -7.39 -14.50 -19.07
CA ARG A 130 -8.08 -13.68 -20.06
C ARG A 130 -7.94 -12.19 -19.78
N SER A 131 -7.11 -11.82 -18.82
CA SER A 131 -6.89 -10.43 -18.42
C SER A 131 -5.52 -9.95 -18.89
N GLU A 132 -5.35 -8.63 -18.92
CA GLU A 132 -4.06 -7.99 -19.19
C GLU A 132 -3.16 -7.93 -17.94
N TYR A 133 -3.59 -8.50 -16.82
CA TYR A 133 -2.94 -8.38 -15.53
C TYR A 133 -2.22 -9.69 -15.15
N PRO A 134 -0.93 -9.84 -15.49
CA PRO A 134 -0.17 -11.01 -15.06
C PRO A 134 0.19 -10.90 -13.57
N TRP A 135 0.45 -12.05 -12.96
CA TRP A 135 1.15 -12.08 -11.67
C TRP A 135 2.51 -11.42 -11.81
N LYS A 136 2.79 -10.42 -10.97
CA LYS A 136 4.09 -9.77 -10.88
C LYS A 136 4.60 -9.82 -9.46
N ARG A 137 5.92 -9.75 -9.28
CA ARG A 137 6.50 -9.58 -7.94
C ARG A 137 6.16 -8.18 -7.43
N LEU A 138 6.04 -8.04 -6.12
CA LEU A 138 6.08 -6.72 -5.49
C LEU A 138 7.29 -5.95 -6.04
N SER A 139 7.05 -4.75 -6.53
CA SER A 139 8.05 -3.94 -7.20
C SER A 139 8.00 -2.51 -6.68
N PHE A 140 9.09 -1.78 -6.90
CA PHE A 140 9.34 -0.44 -6.42
C PHE A 140 9.68 0.52 -7.56
N GLY A 141 9.07 1.69 -7.51
CA GLY A 141 9.39 2.85 -8.32
C GLY A 141 10.06 3.94 -7.49
N ARG A 142 10.18 5.12 -8.10
CA ARG A 142 10.64 6.35 -7.42
C ARG A 142 9.61 7.44 -7.64
N CYS A 143 9.39 8.28 -6.63
CA CYS A 143 8.58 9.48 -6.82
C CYS A 143 9.22 10.37 -7.90
N SER A 144 8.40 10.86 -8.83
CA SER A 144 8.85 11.70 -9.95
C SER A 144 9.29 13.09 -9.50
N ARG A 145 8.79 13.58 -8.36
CA ARG A 145 9.12 14.90 -7.81
C ARG A 145 10.54 14.92 -7.24
N SER A 146 11.35 15.87 -7.69
CA SER A 146 12.77 15.95 -7.31
C SER A 146 12.99 16.03 -5.79
N ALA A 147 12.12 16.74 -5.06
CA ALA A 147 12.20 16.85 -3.60
C ALA A 147 11.98 15.51 -2.87
N ASN A 148 11.26 14.58 -3.51
CA ASN A 148 10.79 13.34 -2.93
C ASN A 148 11.46 12.11 -3.58
N ARG A 149 12.62 12.28 -4.22
CA ARG A 149 13.31 11.18 -4.91
C ARG A 149 13.75 10.03 -4.00
N HIS A 150 13.83 10.27 -2.70
CA HIS A 150 14.12 9.27 -1.66
C HIS A 150 12.88 8.44 -1.29
N ILE A 151 11.68 8.78 -1.80
CA ILE A 151 10.46 8.01 -1.56
C ILE A 151 10.38 6.87 -2.57
N ALA A 152 10.41 5.63 -2.08
CA ALA A 152 10.14 4.44 -2.86
C ALA A 152 8.63 4.24 -3.03
N LEU A 153 8.19 3.87 -4.23
CA LEU A 153 6.77 3.64 -4.52
C LEU A 153 6.51 2.15 -4.68
N ALA A 154 5.83 1.50 -3.73
CA ALA A 154 5.47 0.09 -3.80
C ALA A 154 4.21 -0.16 -4.66
N GLY A 155 4.22 -1.19 -5.52
CA GLY A 155 3.05 -1.57 -6.31
C GLY A 155 3.22 -2.84 -7.17
N HIS A 156 2.20 -3.11 -8.01
CA HIS A 156 2.12 -4.29 -8.90
C HIS A 156 3.08 -4.28 -10.09
N ASP A 157 3.37 -3.12 -10.68
CA ASP A 157 4.12 -3.04 -11.94
C ASP A 157 5.03 -1.81 -11.97
N MET A 158 6.03 -1.83 -11.11
CA MET A 158 7.00 -0.76 -10.96
C MET A 158 8.34 -1.14 -11.59
N ALA A 159 9.28 -0.18 -11.61
CA ALA A 159 10.52 -0.27 -12.38
C ALA A 159 11.45 -1.43 -11.95
N VAL A 160 11.56 -1.73 -10.65
CA VAL A 160 12.54 -2.69 -10.11
C VAL A 160 11.95 -3.51 -8.95
N TYR A 161 12.48 -4.70 -8.66
CA TYR A 161 11.99 -5.55 -7.55
C TYR A 161 12.63 -5.26 -6.18
N GLN A 162 13.66 -4.43 -6.18
CA GLN A 162 14.38 -4.02 -4.98
C GLN A 162 14.15 -2.54 -4.75
N LEU A 163 14.23 -2.11 -3.49
CA LEU A 163 14.27 -0.70 -3.17
C LEU A 163 15.48 -0.05 -3.87
N HIS A 164 15.35 1.24 -4.18
CA HIS A 164 16.40 1.98 -4.87
C HIS A 164 17.46 2.56 -3.91
N GLU A 165 17.11 2.68 -2.64
CA GLU A 165 17.95 3.07 -1.51
C GLU A 165 17.57 2.16 -0.32
N PRO A 166 18.43 1.98 0.70
CA PRO A 166 18.13 1.14 1.87
C PRO A 166 16.87 1.61 2.60
N GLY A 167 15.99 0.69 2.98
CA GLY A 167 14.94 0.99 3.95
C GLY A 167 15.49 0.91 5.38
N PRO A 168 14.79 1.45 6.38
CA PRO A 168 15.04 1.14 7.79
C PRO A 168 15.00 -0.38 8.06
N ASP A 169 15.91 -0.87 8.92
CA ASP A 169 16.02 -2.31 9.22
C ASP A 169 14.71 -2.94 9.70
N HIS A 170 13.97 -2.21 10.54
CA HIS A 170 12.73 -2.67 11.13
C HIS A 170 11.61 -2.92 10.09
N TRP A 171 11.71 -2.38 8.86
CA TRP A 171 10.79 -2.76 7.79
C TRP A 171 11.00 -4.20 7.35
N PHE A 172 12.23 -4.71 7.35
CA PHE A 172 12.53 -6.05 6.82
C PHE A 172 12.23 -7.18 7.81
N GLU A 173 11.92 -6.82 9.05
CA GLU A 173 11.45 -7.76 10.07
C GLU A 173 9.97 -8.12 9.85
N GLU A 174 9.16 -7.16 9.40
CA GLU A 174 7.69 -7.27 9.42
C GLU A 174 6.96 -6.82 8.15
N LEU A 175 7.42 -5.77 7.47
CA LEU A 175 6.71 -5.15 6.35
C LEU A 175 7.17 -5.67 4.99
N LEU A 176 8.48 -5.70 4.77
CA LEU A 176 9.10 -6.09 3.50
C LEU A 176 9.95 -7.35 3.69
N PRO A 177 10.06 -8.21 2.69
CA PRO A 177 11.02 -9.31 2.76
C PRO A 177 12.44 -8.83 2.46
N VAL A 178 13.43 -9.58 2.96
CA VAL A 178 14.87 -9.31 2.75
C VAL A 178 15.23 -9.22 1.27
N VAL A 179 14.54 -9.96 0.39
CA VAL A 179 14.79 -9.91 -1.06
C VAL A 179 14.50 -8.54 -1.70
N CYS A 180 13.76 -7.66 -1.01
CA CYS A 180 13.50 -6.29 -1.45
C CYS A 180 14.62 -5.31 -1.05
N GLN A 181 15.59 -5.72 -0.24
CA GLN A 181 16.73 -4.86 0.10
C GLN A 181 17.53 -4.49 -1.17
N PRO A 182 18.03 -3.25 -1.26
CA PRO A 182 18.90 -2.87 -2.36
C PRO A 182 20.23 -3.64 -2.30
N PRO A 183 20.84 -3.93 -3.45
CA PRO A 183 22.22 -4.35 -3.50
C PRO A 183 23.11 -3.11 -3.29
N ILE A 184 23.92 -3.10 -2.23
CA ILE A 184 24.94 -2.09 -1.85
C ILE A 184 24.43 -0.96 -0.94
N SER A 185 25.22 -0.67 0.10
CA SER A 185 25.00 0.32 1.16
C SER A 185 24.97 1.74 0.63
N ALA A 186 23.78 2.25 0.27
CA ALA A 186 23.61 3.67 0.03
C ALA A 186 23.66 4.43 1.38
N PRO A 187 24.20 5.66 1.41
CA PRO A 187 24.37 6.43 2.65
C PRO A 187 23.07 7.00 3.22
N LYS A 188 21.95 6.89 2.48
CA LYS A 188 20.65 7.45 2.85
C LYS A 188 19.61 6.35 2.86
N THR A 189 18.69 6.44 3.81
CA THR A 189 17.53 5.55 3.88
C THR A 189 16.36 6.13 3.09
N CYS A 190 15.70 5.33 2.26
CA CYS A 190 14.45 5.72 1.63
C CYS A 190 13.28 5.71 2.62
N THR A 191 12.24 6.45 2.27
CA THR A 191 10.90 6.33 2.85
C THR A 191 9.96 5.62 1.85
N LEU A 192 8.77 5.22 2.27
CA LEU A 192 7.84 4.43 1.46
C LEU A 192 6.52 5.17 1.26
N ALA A 193 6.08 5.19 0.01
CA ALA A 193 4.69 5.40 -0.39
C ALA A 193 4.33 4.30 -1.41
N GLY A 194 3.16 4.38 -2.03
CA GLY A 194 2.72 3.39 -3.01
C GLY A 194 1.24 3.13 -2.93
N GLU A 195 0.80 2.13 -3.68
CA GLU A 195 -0.61 1.76 -3.79
C GLU A 195 -1.16 1.33 -2.41
N LEU A 196 -2.23 1.96 -1.92
CA LEU A 196 -2.73 1.75 -0.57
C LEU A 196 -3.17 0.31 -0.31
N ASN A 197 -3.76 -0.35 -1.32
CA ASN A 197 -4.14 -1.75 -1.28
C ASN A 197 -2.93 -2.67 -1.04
N VAL A 198 -1.79 -2.36 -1.68
CA VAL A 198 -0.53 -3.09 -1.48
C VAL A 198 0.05 -2.80 -0.10
N LEU A 199 0.12 -1.54 0.32
CA LEU A 199 0.64 -1.18 1.65
C LEU A 199 -0.19 -1.80 2.78
N VAL A 200 -1.53 -1.75 2.68
CA VAL A 200 -2.44 -2.42 3.62
C VAL A 200 -2.20 -3.94 3.61
N ALA A 201 -2.04 -4.56 2.43
CA ALA A 201 -1.74 -5.99 2.35
C ALA A 201 -0.41 -6.33 3.05
N LEU A 202 0.66 -5.57 2.81
CA LEU A 202 1.97 -5.78 3.46
C LEU A 202 1.84 -5.76 4.99
N VAL A 203 1.12 -4.78 5.53
CA VAL A 203 0.88 -4.70 6.97
C VAL A 203 0.00 -5.87 7.45
N ALA A 204 -1.05 -6.24 6.73
CA ALA A 204 -1.89 -7.39 7.09
C ALA A 204 -1.12 -8.73 7.08
N PHE A 205 -0.15 -8.88 6.18
CA PHE A 205 0.73 -10.05 6.12
C PHE A 205 1.65 -10.19 7.34
N SER A 206 1.95 -9.10 8.05
CA SER A 206 2.82 -9.11 9.23
C SER A 206 2.20 -9.83 10.45
N ALA A 207 0.88 -10.00 10.47
CA ALA A 207 0.15 -10.73 11.51
C ALA A 207 -0.57 -11.96 10.94
N ASN A 208 -1.09 -12.84 11.80
CA ASN A 208 -1.95 -13.94 11.39
C ASN A 208 -3.35 -13.45 10.98
N GLN A 209 -4.12 -14.34 10.34
CA GLN A 209 -5.46 -14.07 9.81
C GLN A 209 -6.42 -13.43 10.83
N ALA A 210 -6.39 -13.86 12.10
CA ALA A 210 -7.28 -13.32 13.11
C ALA A 210 -6.96 -11.86 13.51
N ASN A 211 -5.77 -11.36 13.14
CA ASN A 211 -5.21 -10.10 13.63
C ASN A 211 -4.87 -9.09 12.54
N GLU A 212 -5.26 -9.32 11.28
CA GLU A 212 -4.92 -8.46 10.14
C GLU A 212 -5.36 -7.00 10.34
N VAL A 213 -6.63 -6.78 10.70
CA VAL A 213 -7.17 -5.43 10.97
C VAL A 213 -6.48 -4.77 12.17
N ASN A 214 -6.11 -5.56 13.18
CA ASN A 214 -5.36 -5.06 14.33
C ASN A 214 -3.93 -4.67 13.91
N ALA A 215 -3.29 -5.40 13.01
CA ALA A 215 -1.98 -5.04 12.47
C ALA A 215 -2.04 -3.67 11.78
N ILE A 216 -3.07 -3.41 10.97
CA ILE A 216 -3.30 -2.06 10.40
C ILE A 216 -3.41 -1.02 11.52
N ARG A 217 -4.21 -1.26 12.55
CA ARG A 217 -4.35 -0.32 13.69
C ARG A 217 -3.03 -0.01 14.39
N HIS A 218 -2.16 -1.00 14.58
CA HIS A 218 -0.92 -0.86 15.33
C HIS A 218 0.24 -0.32 14.49
N SER A 219 0.29 -0.68 13.21
CA SER A 219 1.44 -0.43 12.35
C SER A 219 1.21 0.65 11.31
N PHE A 220 -0.03 0.82 10.84
CA PHE A 220 -0.39 1.86 9.88
C PHE A 220 -0.60 3.18 10.62
N ARG A 221 0.53 3.80 10.97
CA ARG A 221 0.61 5.15 11.52
C ARG A 221 -0.20 5.33 12.83
N PRO A 222 0.21 4.69 13.94
CA PRO A 222 -0.50 4.77 15.22
C PRO A 222 -0.48 6.17 15.83
N ASP A 223 0.50 7.01 15.47
CA ASP A 223 0.52 8.43 15.75
C ASP A 223 0.27 9.21 14.45
N PRO A 224 -0.90 9.87 14.27
CA PRO A 224 -1.20 10.68 13.09
C PRO A 224 -0.20 11.82 12.83
N SER A 225 0.58 12.23 13.83
CA SER A 225 1.63 13.26 13.69
C SER A 225 2.99 12.73 13.22
N SER A 226 3.13 11.41 13.05
CA SER A 226 4.36 10.74 12.63
C SER A 226 4.10 9.83 11.44
N THR A 227 5.07 9.63 10.55
CA THR A 227 5.04 8.62 9.48
C THR A 227 5.82 7.37 9.85
N LEU A 228 6.39 7.29 11.06
CA LEU A 228 7.17 6.13 11.49
C LEU A 228 6.31 4.87 11.47
N PHE A 229 6.78 3.87 10.72
CA PHE A 229 6.18 2.55 10.78
C PHE A 229 6.44 1.92 12.16
N CYS A 230 5.40 1.36 12.76
CA CYS A 230 5.52 0.68 14.05
C CYS A 230 5.33 -0.83 13.88
N PRO A 231 6.39 -1.63 14.05
CA PRO A 231 6.26 -3.09 14.11
C PRO A 231 5.19 -3.51 15.13
N ASN A 232 4.29 -4.42 14.74
CA ASN A 232 3.26 -4.93 15.65
C ASN A 232 3.74 -6.21 16.33
N ARG A 233 3.36 -6.36 17.60
CA ARG A 233 3.71 -7.55 18.41
C ARG A 233 2.65 -8.65 18.33
N LEU A 234 1.88 -8.68 17.24
CA LEU A 234 0.78 -9.63 17.08
C LEU A 234 1.33 -11.00 16.65
N PRO A 235 0.61 -12.11 16.92
CA PRO A 235 1.00 -13.42 16.45
C PRO A 235 1.13 -13.44 14.92
N LYS A 236 2.28 -13.92 14.40
CA LYS A 236 2.60 -13.91 12.98
C LYS A 236 2.11 -15.18 12.28
N ALA A 237 1.76 -15.08 11.00
CA ALA A 237 1.51 -16.26 10.18
C ALA A 237 2.84 -17.03 9.93
N PRO A 238 2.81 -18.36 9.81
CA PRO A 238 4.00 -19.13 9.45
C PRO A 238 4.53 -18.72 8.07
N LYS A 239 5.77 -18.23 7.99
CA LYS A 239 6.39 -17.77 6.73
C LYS A 239 6.73 -18.89 5.74
N ASN A 240 6.61 -20.16 6.17
CA ASN A 240 6.80 -21.34 5.32
C ASN A 240 5.53 -21.79 4.59
N LEU A 241 4.38 -21.15 4.85
CA LEU A 241 3.10 -21.47 4.20
C LEU A 241 2.72 -20.40 3.18
N ILE A 242 2.11 -20.82 2.07
CA ILE A 242 1.49 -19.89 1.12
C ILE A 242 0.28 -19.26 1.79
N ARG A 243 0.14 -17.94 1.68
CA ARG A 243 -1.02 -17.18 2.14
C ARG A 243 -1.42 -16.17 1.09
N GLY A 244 -2.72 -16.10 0.80
CA GLY A 244 -3.29 -15.15 -0.15
C GLY A 244 -4.31 -14.24 0.52
N MET A 245 -4.39 -13.00 0.05
CA MET A 245 -5.43 -12.07 0.44
C MET A 245 -5.82 -11.16 -0.72
N ILE A 246 -7.05 -10.65 -0.65
CA ILE A 246 -7.55 -9.56 -1.49
C ILE A 246 -7.72 -8.34 -0.59
N VAL A 247 -7.23 -7.19 -1.05
CA VAL A 247 -7.41 -5.93 -0.35
C VAL A 247 -8.13 -4.95 -1.27
N ASP A 248 -9.28 -4.48 -0.81
CA ASP A 248 -10.04 -3.41 -1.45
C ASP A 248 -9.78 -2.09 -0.71
N ILE A 249 -9.59 -1.01 -1.48
CA ILE A 249 -9.53 0.37 -1.00
C ILE A 249 -10.67 1.15 -1.60
N ALA A 250 -11.28 1.99 -0.78
CA ALA A 250 -12.36 2.87 -1.16
C ALA A 250 -12.32 4.16 -0.34
N PHE A 251 -13.16 5.13 -0.69
CA PHE A 251 -13.20 6.43 0.00
C PHE A 251 -14.60 7.02 0.04
N ASP A 252 -14.79 8.02 0.91
CA ASP A 252 -16.00 8.86 0.91
C ASP A 252 -15.75 10.09 0.01
N PRO A 253 -16.45 10.22 -1.12
CA PRO A 253 -16.26 11.35 -2.04
C PRO A 253 -16.65 12.70 -1.44
N HIS A 254 -17.35 12.73 -0.30
CA HIS A 254 -17.65 13.98 0.42
C HIS A 254 -16.46 14.48 1.24
N ARG A 255 -15.46 13.62 1.50
CA ARG A 255 -14.29 13.96 2.32
C ARG A 255 -13.04 14.16 1.48
N ILE A 256 -12.84 13.29 0.48
CA ILE A 256 -11.65 13.31 -0.36
C ILE A 256 -12.01 12.94 -1.80
N THR A 257 -11.15 13.31 -2.75
CA THR A 257 -11.29 12.91 -4.15
C THR A 257 -10.37 11.74 -4.48
N GLN A 258 -10.68 11.04 -5.57
CA GLN A 258 -9.80 9.99 -6.10
C GLN A 258 -8.40 10.51 -6.45
N SER A 259 -8.31 11.74 -6.97
CA SER A 259 -7.03 12.37 -7.30
C SER A 259 -6.16 12.61 -6.06
N HIS A 260 -6.76 13.02 -4.93
CA HIS A 260 -6.02 13.20 -3.68
C HIS A 260 -5.44 11.89 -3.16
N LEU A 261 -6.20 10.79 -3.22
CA LEU A 261 -5.65 9.47 -2.86
C LEU A 261 -4.50 9.09 -3.78
N LYS A 262 -4.67 9.27 -5.10
CA LYS A 262 -3.63 8.96 -6.07
C LYS A 262 -2.36 9.79 -5.84
N ASP A 263 -2.48 11.09 -5.59
CA ASP A 263 -1.33 11.94 -5.28
C ASP A 263 -0.59 11.50 -4.02
N TRP A 264 -1.32 10.99 -3.02
CA TRP A 264 -0.72 10.45 -1.81
C TRP A 264 0.00 9.11 -2.08
N GLU A 265 -0.64 8.20 -2.82
CA GLU A 265 -0.04 6.93 -3.27
C GLU A 265 1.24 7.16 -4.11
N ASP A 266 1.25 8.19 -4.97
CA ASP A 266 2.37 8.56 -5.83
C ASP A 266 3.49 9.30 -5.06
N GLY A 267 3.35 9.47 -3.73
CA GLY A 267 4.32 10.16 -2.87
C GLY A 267 4.41 11.68 -3.12
N CYS A 268 3.47 12.26 -3.88
CA CYS A 268 3.43 13.70 -4.18
C CYS A 268 3.18 14.54 -2.92
N MET A 269 2.55 13.94 -1.91
CA MET A 269 2.19 14.56 -0.64
C MET A 269 3.11 14.14 0.52
N GLY A 270 4.24 13.48 0.22
CA GLY A 270 5.18 12.95 1.20
C GLY A 270 5.06 11.44 1.37
N GLU A 271 5.81 10.90 2.32
CA GLU A 271 5.84 9.48 2.61
C GLU A 271 4.60 9.00 3.38
N ILE A 272 4.28 7.72 3.24
CA ILE A 272 3.29 7.02 4.07
C ILE A 272 4.00 6.37 5.26
N PHE A 273 5.13 5.71 5.00
CA PHE A 273 6.00 5.13 6.02
C PHE A 273 7.41 5.69 5.95
N ARG A 274 7.93 6.07 7.11
CA ARG A 274 9.33 6.41 7.34
C ARG A 274 10.03 5.32 8.14
#